data_AF-A0A8S9QU98-F1
#
_entry.id   AF-A0A8S9QU98-F1
#
_cell.length_a   1.000
_cell.length_b   1.000
_cell.length_c   1.000
_cell.angle_alpha   90.00
_cell.angle_beta   90.00
_cell.angle_gamma   90.00
#
_symmetry.space_group_name_H-M   'P 1'
#
loop_
_entity.id
_entity.type
_entity.pdbx_description
1 polymer ?
#
loop_
_entity_poly.entity_id
_entity_poly.type
_entity_poly.pdbx_seq_one_letter_code
_entity_poly.pdbx_strand_id
1 'polypeptide(L)'
;MDSGGNIQVMGTRNFTRRESALHLEVEALRWAMENMLQHSTCQSFGTDCKELITMIKEPHAWTSFATELERIETLQIYFPDFNIIHVPRARNQI
;
A
#
# COMPACT_ATOMS: atom_id res chain seq x y z
N MET A 1 -26.34 46.44 10.89
CA MET A 1 -26.41 45.49 12.00
C MET A 1 -27.50 44.53 11.62
N ASP A 2 -27.16 43.46 10.94
CA ASP A 2 -27.24 42.12 11.52
C ASP A 2 -26.43 41.11 10.70
N SER A 3 -25.52 40.45 11.41
CA SER A 3 -24.51 39.56 10.89
C SER A 3 -25.12 38.24 10.43
N GLY A 4 -25.19 38.03 9.12
CA GLY A 4 -25.50 36.72 8.52
C GLY A 4 -24.33 35.77 8.75
N GLY A 5 -24.33 35.11 9.91
CA GLY A 5 -23.34 34.09 10.28
C GLY A 5 -23.29 32.98 9.24
N ASN A 6 -22.20 32.92 8.49
CA ASN A 6 -21.87 31.80 7.63
C ASN A 6 -21.60 30.59 8.54
N ILE A 7 -22.58 29.70 8.67
CA ILE A 7 -22.41 28.46 9.42
C ILE A 7 -21.50 27.57 8.55
N GLN A 8 -20.20 27.60 8.84
CA GLN A 8 -19.24 26.71 8.22
C GLN A 8 -19.48 25.30 8.77
N VAL A 9 -20.27 24.51 8.06
CA VAL A 9 -20.48 23.10 8.39
C VAL A 9 -19.25 22.32 7.92
N MET A 10 -18.30 22.11 8.81
CA MET A 10 -17.22 21.15 8.59
C MET A 10 -17.79 19.74 8.74
N GLY A 11 -17.97 19.04 7.62
CA GLY A 11 -18.36 17.65 7.62
C GLY A 11 -17.29 16.81 8.33
N THR A 12 -17.69 16.06 9.36
CA THR A 12 -16.82 15.07 9.98
C THR A 12 -16.57 13.96 8.95
N ARG A 13 -15.36 13.93 8.39
CA ARG A 13 -14.91 12.84 7.51
C ARG A 13 -14.83 11.59 8.38
N ASN A 14 -15.87 10.76 8.30
CA ASN A 14 -15.96 9.47 8.97
C ASN A 14 -14.63 8.70 8.78
N PHE A 15 -13.81 8.61 9.84
CA PHE A 15 -12.68 7.69 9.95
C PHE A 15 -13.21 6.28 10.21
N THR A 16 -14.09 5.81 9.34
CA THR A 16 -14.64 4.46 9.41
C THR A 16 -14.20 3.68 8.18
N ARG A 17 -12.90 3.74 7.86
CA ARG A 17 -12.34 2.78 6.92
C ARG A 17 -11.74 1.67 7.77
N ARG A 18 -12.46 0.56 7.92
CA ARG A 18 -11.73 -0.72 8.03
C ARG A 18 -10.81 -0.73 6.83
N GLU A 19 -9.51 -0.64 7.05
CA GLU A 19 -8.53 -0.81 5.98
C GLU A 19 -8.88 -2.13 5.29
N SER A 20 -9.09 -2.08 3.96
CA SER A 20 -9.46 -3.30 3.24
C SER A 20 -8.32 -4.31 3.38
N ALA A 21 -8.61 -5.60 3.20
CA ALA A 21 -7.55 -6.61 3.19
C ALA A 21 -6.40 -6.21 2.25
N LEU A 22 -6.73 -5.63 1.09
CA LEU A 22 -5.75 -5.09 0.15
C LEU A 22 -4.91 -3.92 0.70
N HIS A 23 -5.47 -3.01 1.50
CA HIS A 23 -4.66 -1.97 2.16
C HIS A 23 -3.62 -2.59 3.10
N LEU A 24 -4.02 -3.60 3.86
CA LEU A 24 -3.10 -4.31 4.76
C LEU A 24 -2.01 -5.06 3.98
N GLU A 25 -2.34 -5.68 2.85
CA GLU A 25 -1.36 -6.33 1.97
C GLU A 25 -0.34 -5.34 1.39
N VAL A 26 -0.79 -4.17 0.92
CA VAL A 26 0.10 -3.11 0.42
C VAL A 26 1.00 -2.58 1.53
N GLU A 27 0.44 -2.32 2.71
CA GLU A 27 1.18 -1.82 3.86
C GLU A 27 2.18 -2.86 4.40
N ALA A 28 1.81 -4.13 4.40
CA ALA A 28 2.71 -5.23 4.75
C ALA A 28 3.90 -5.31 3.79
N LEU A 29 3.68 -5.15 2.47
CA LEU A 29 4.76 -5.08 1.49
C LEU A 29 5.66 -3.86 1.74
N ARG A 30 5.08 -2.67 1.97
CA ARG A 30 5.83 -1.45 2.29
C ARG A 30 6.75 -1.68 3.49
N TRP A 31 6.19 -2.22 4.56
CA TRP A 31 6.92 -2.51 5.78
C TRP A 31 8.03 -3.53 5.53
N ALA A 32 7.77 -4.60 4.77
CA ALA A 32 8.77 -5.60 4.44
C ALA A 32 9.93 -5.00 3.64
N MET A 33 9.65 -4.14 2.66
CA MET A 33 10.67 -3.43 1.88
C MET A 33 11.52 -2.52 2.76
N GLU A 34 10.89 -1.70 3.62
CA GLU A 34 11.62 -0.82 4.55
C GLU A 34 12.48 -1.60 5.54
N ASN A 35 11.98 -2.74 6.03
CA ASN A 35 12.71 -3.62 6.93
C ASN A 35 13.92 -4.27 6.22
N MET A 36 13.74 -4.75 4.99
CA MET A 36 14.85 -5.32 4.22
C MET A 36 15.93 -4.28 3.92
N LEU A 37 15.57 -3.03 3.57
CA LEU A 37 16.55 -1.97 3.34
C LEU A 37 17.48 -1.72 4.54
N GLN A 38 16.99 -1.92 5.76
CA GLN A 38 17.78 -1.70 6.97
C GLN A 38 18.58 -2.93 7.42
N HIS A 39 18.17 -4.13 7.01
CA HIS A 39 18.64 -5.36 7.67
C HIS A 39 19.14 -6.46 6.72
N SER A 40 18.96 -6.33 5.40
CA SER A 40 19.28 -7.39 4.45
C SER A 40 19.62 -6.87 3.05
N THR A 41 20.25 -7.73 2.24
CA THR A 41 20.39 -7.54 0.79
C THR A 41 19.28 -8.25 -0.01
N CYS A 42 18.31 -8.87 0.67
CA CYS A 42 17.17 -9.52 0.05
C CYS A 42 16.30 -8.53 -0.73
N GLN A 43 16.08 -8.82 -2.01
CA GLN A 43 15.23 -8.01 -2.90
C GLN A 43 14.02 -8.80 -3.46
N SER A 44 13.85 -10.05 -3.00
CA SER A 44 12.76 -10.94 -3.41
C SER A 44 11.70 -11.03 -2.33
N PHE A 45 10.47 -10.72 -2.70
CA PHE A 45 9.30 -10.70 -1.84
C PHE A 45 8.26 -11.72 -2.32
N GLY A 46 7.53 -12.31 -1.38
CA GLY A 46 6.44 -13.23 -1.65
C GLY A 46 5.12 -12.70 -1.10
N THR A 47 4.04 -12.86 -1.86
CA THR A 47 2.67 -12.56 -1.39
C THR A 47 1.71 -13.63 -1.89
N ASP A 48 0.70 -13.98 -1.10
CA ASP A 48 -0.42 -14.82 -1.55
C ASP A 48 -1.55 -14.01 -2.19
N CYS A 49 -1.42 -12.69 -2.23
CA CYS A 49 -2.37 -11.77 -2.83
C CYS A 49 -2.04 -11.51 -4.31
N LYS A 50 -2.81 -12.12 -5.21
CA LYS A 50 -2.68 -11.88 -6.66
C LYS A 50 -3.00 -10.43 -7.04
N GLU A 51 -3.98 -9.83 -6.36
CA GLU A 51 -4.36 -8.44 -6.62
C GLU A 51 -3.21 -7.49 -6.30
N LEU A 52 -2.47 -7.71 -5.21
CA LEU A 52 -1.28 -6.91 -4.91
C LEU A 52 -0.26 -6.97 -6.06
N ILE A 53 -0.01 -8.16 -6.63
CA ILE A 53 0.91 -8.29 -7.77
C ILE A 53 0.41 -7.49 -8.98
N THR A 54 -0.90 -7.50 -9.24
CA THR A 54 -1.47 -6.68 -10.34
C THR A 54 -1.37 -5.19 -10.04
N MET A 55 -1.52 -4.77 -8.78
CA MET A 55 -1.36 -3.38 -8.36
C MET A 55 0.07 -2.88 -8.57
N ILE A 56 1.07 -3.71 -8.24
CA ILE A 56 2.48 -3.37 -8.45
C ILE A 56 2.85 -3.30 -9.94
N LYS A 57 2.24 -4.13 -10.79
CA LYS A 57 2.50 -4.13 -12.23
C LYS A 57 1.81 -3.00 -12.98
N GLU A 58 0.60 -2.62 -12.56
CA GLU A 58 -0.21 -1.61 -13.22
C GLU A 58 -0.75 -0.58 -12.20
N PRO A 59 0.12 0.17 -11.50
CA PRO A 59 -0.30 1.03 -10.39
C PRO A 59 -1.30 2.12 -10.80
N HIS A 60 -1.19 2.61 -12.03
CA HIS A 60 -2.09 3.60 -12.62
C HIS A 60 -3.55 3.12 -12.75
N ALA A 61 -3.80 1.81 -12.79
CA ALA A 61 -5.16 1.25 -12.84
C ALA A 61 -5.86 1.29 -11.46
N TRP A 62 -5.11 1.54 -10.38
CA TRP A 62 -5.58 1.46 -9.00
C TRP A 62 -5.57 2.83 -8.32
N THR A 63 -6.36 3.76 -8.86
CA THR A 63 -6.44 5.16 -8.38
C THR A 63 -6.81 5.29 -6.90
N SER A 64 -7.51 4.31 -6.32
CA SER A 64 -7.85 4.27 -4.90
C SER A 64 -6.68 3.98 -3.96
N PHE A 65 -5.54 3.56 -4.51
CA PHE A 65 -4.28 3.23 -3.81
C PHE A 65 -3.10 4.04 -4.36
N ALA A 66 -3.35 5.11 -5.12
CA ALA A 66 -2.32 5.84 -5.83
C ALA A 66 -1.18 6.31 -4.91
N THR A 67 -1.52 6.83 -3.73
CA THR A 67 -0.54 7.31 -2.75
C THR A 67 0.29 6.17 -2.17
N GLU A 68 -0.34 5.05 -1.83
CA GLU A 68 0.35 3.88 -1.28
C GLU A 68 1.29 3.24 -2.30
N LEU A 69 0.85 3.17 -3.57
CA LEU A 69 1.63 2.61 -4.66
C LEU A 69 2.80 3.51 -5.05
N GLU A 70 2.64 4.84 -5.06
CA GLU A 70 3.74 5.79 -5.28
C GLU A 70 4.87 5.60 -4.24
N ARG A 71 4.50 5.34 -2.98
CA ARG A 71 5.48 5.03 -1.92
C ARG A 71 6.21 3.72 -2.18
N ILE A 72 5.51 2.69 -2.65
CA ILE A 72 6.15 1.42 -3.05
C ILE A 72 7.08 1.64 -4.24
N GLU A 73 6.66 2.36 -5.28
CA GLU A 73 7.50 2.70 -6.44
C GLU A 73 8.76 3.44 -6.01
N THR A 74 8.64 4.40 -5.08
CA THR A 74 9.78 5.10 -4.49
C THR A 74 10.73 4.13 -3.77
N LEU A 75 10.18 3.16 -3.01
CA LEU A 75 10.99 2.15 -2.36
C LEU A 75 11.68 1.22 -3.37
N GLN A 76 11.03 0.86 -4.49
CA GLN A 76 11.60 0.01 -5.53
C GLN A 76 12.87 0.59 -6.15
N ILE A 77 13.04 1.92 -6.17
CA ILE A 77 14.27 2.57 -6.66
C ILE A 77 15.51 2.08 -5.88
N TYR A 78 15.35 1.69 -4.62
CA TYR A 78 16.44 1.16 -3.78
C TYR A 78 16.68 -0.35 -3.97
N PHE A 79 15.87 -1.04 -4.80
CA PHE A 79 15.95 -2.47 -5.09
C PHE A 79 16.18 -2.70 -6.60
N PRO A 80 17.44 -2.63 -7.09
CA PRO A 80 17.74 -2.80 -8.51
C PRO A 80 17.29 -4.16 -9.08
N ASP A 81 17.20 -5.19 -8.25
CA ASP A 81 16.74 -6.54 -8.60
C ASP A 81 15.40 -6.88 -7.91
N PHE A 82 14.53 -5.88 -7.73
CA PHE A 82 13.23 -6.07 -7.12
C PHE A 82 12.44 -7.20 -7.80
N ASN A 83 11.99 -8.16 -7.01
CA ASN A 83 11.19 -9.27 -7.48
C ASN A 83 10.05 -9.54 -6.50
N ILE A 84 8.83 -9.67 -7.02
CA ILE A 84 7.65 -10.07 -6.23
C ILE A 84 6.95 -11.24 -6.91
N ILE A 85 6.78 -12.33 -6.17
CA ILE A 85 6.17 -13.57 -6.68
C ILE A 85 4.92 -13.95 -5.90
N HIS A 86 3.98 -14.58 -6.62
CA HIS A 86 2.81 -15.17 -5.99
C HIS A 86 3.19 -16.49 -5.29
N VAL A 87 2.99 -16.54 -3.98
CA VAL A 87 3.17 -17.74 -3.16
C VAL A 87 1.79 -18.23 -2.72
N PRO A 88 1.32 -19.42 -3.11
CA PRO A 88 0.02 -19.92 -2.66
C PRO A 88 -0.07 -19.93 -1.13
N ARG A 89 -1.20 -19.48 -0.57
CA ARG A 89 -1.44 -19.42 0.88
C ARG A 89 -1.10 -20.71 1.65
N ALA A 90 -1.32 -21.86 1.03
CA ALA A 90 -0.96 -23.16 1.58
C ALA A 90 0.56 -23.36 1.82
N ARG A 91 1.41 -22.57 1.15
CA ARG A 91 2.86 -22.53 1.29
C ARG A 91 3.35 -21.25 1.99
N ASN A 92 2.46 -20.33 2.32
CA ASN A 92 2.71 -19.14 3.13
C ASN A 92 2.23 -19.39 4.58
N GLN A 93 2.63 -20.53 5.14
CA GLN A 93 2.40 -20.85 6.55
C GLN A 93 3.62 -20.36 7.32
N ILE A 94 3.42 -19.26 8.05
CA ILE A 94 4.38 -18.71 9.01
C ILE A 94 4.39 -19.61 10.24
#